data_AF-A0A941U238-F1
#
_entry.id   AF-A0A941U238-F1
#
_cell.length_a   1.000
_cell.length_b   1.000
_cell.length_c   1.000
_cell.angle_alpha   90.00
_cell.angle_beta   90.00
_cell.angle_gamma   90.00
#
_symmetry.space_group_name_H-M   'P 1'
#
loop_
_entity.id
_entity.type
_entity.pdbx_description
1 polymer ?
#
loop_
_entity_poly.entity_id
_entity_poly.type
_entity_poly.pdbx_seq_one_letter_code
_entity_poly.pdbx_strand_id
1 'polypeptide(L)'
;ARLVQYDLCQLAGTVSDRKYEKEGGPGLAACAELIRRYSAQPAVDLRHLVRWVFFNLYVGNNDSHAKNLSIYSVPGQGVTLTPFYDLMCTRLYPGLSPEFAFAIGGEVRPGEMGAEHLALMASQLGMQPRFLAQQARDMADRVPAAIEQATR
;
A
#
# COMPACT_ATOMS: atom_id res chain seq x y z
N ALA A 1 -7.19 -16.71 22.27
CA ALA A 1 -8.33 -15.87 21.82
C ALA A 1 -8.13 -15.52 20.35
N ARG A 2 -9.20 -15.24 19.59
CA ARG A 2 -9.12 -14.75 18.19
C ARG A 2 -9.19 -13.23 18.16
N LEU A 3 -8.52 -12.59 17.21
CA LEU A 3 -8.64 -11.17 16.93
C LEU A 3 -9.57 -10.95 15.72
N VAL A 4 -10.47 -9.97 15.82
CA VAL A 4 -11.32 -9.58 14.70
C VAL A 4 -10.51 -8.70 13.76
N GLN A 5 -10.56 -9.04 12.47
CA GLN A 5 -9.82 -8.38 11.40
C GLN A 5 -10.72 -8.23 10.18
N TYR A 6 -10.59 -7.11 9.48
CA TYR A 6 -11.26 -6.86 8.20
C TYR A 6 -10.25 -6.33 7.19
N ASP A 7 -10.34 -6.80 5.95
CA ASP A 7 -9.60 -6.22 4.83
C ASP A 7 -10.23 -4.89 4.37
N LEU A 8 -9.48 -4.05 3.65
CA LEU A 8 -9.98 -2.74 3.26
C LEU A 8 -11.11 -2.78 2.22
N CYS A 9 -11.24 -3.86 1.43
CA CYS A 9 -12.41 -4.04 0.56
C CYS A 9 -13.67 -4.29 1.38
N GLN A 10 -13.59 -5.12 2.43
CA GLN A 10 -14.71 -5.36 3.34
C GLN A 10 -15.15 -4.06 4.03
N LEU A 11 -14.19 -3.27 4.52
CA LEU A 11 -14.48 -1.98 5.14
C LEU A 11 -15.06 -0.95 4.16
N ALA A 12 -14.71 -1.05 2.87
CA ALA A 12 -15.27 -0.24 1.80
C ALA A 12 -16.64 -0.74 1.28
N GLY A 13 -17.10 -1.91 1.73
CA GLY A 13 -18.28 -2.57 1.16
C GLY A 13 -18.10 -3.05 -0.28
N THR A 14 -16.85 -3.26 -0.71
CA THR A 14 -16.51 -3.70 -2.07
C THR A 14 -16.50 -5.23 -2.15
N VAL A 15 -17.12 -5.78 -3.19
CA VAL A 15 -17.10 -7.22 -3.49
C VAL A 15 -15.70 -7.70 -3.86
N SER A 16 -15.40 -8.98 -3.59
CA SER A 16 -14.05 -9.53 -3.77
C SER A 16 -13.53 -9.47 -5.21
N ASP A 17 -14.44 -9.52 -6.20
CA ASP A 17 -14.11 -9.50 -7.63
C ASP A 17 -13.70 -8.10 -8.13
N ARG A 18 -13.77 -7.09 -7.27
CA ARG A 18 -13.34 -5.71 -7.55
C ARG A 18 -12.29 -5.27 -6.55
N LYS A 19 -11.25 -6.08 -6.40
CA LYS A 19 -10.16 -5.84 -5.43
C LYS A 19 -9.13 -4.84 -5.94
N TYR A 20 -8.95 -4.71 -7.26
CA TYR A 20 -8.03 -3.76 -7.88
C TYR A 20 -8.70 -2.42 -8.14
N GLU A 21 -7.92 -1.33 -8.05
CA GLU A 21 -8.39 0.03 -8.34
C GLU A 21 -8.98 0.14 -9.76
N LYS A 22 -8.32 -0.46 -10.76
CA LYS A 22 -8.78 -0.45 -12.16
C LYS A 22 -10.12 -1.17 -12.40
N GLU A 23 -10.55 -2.01 -11.47
CA GLU A 23 -11.83 -2.73 -11.51
C GLU A 23 -12.92 -2.04 -10.67
N GLY A 24 -12.63 -0.84 -10.16
CA GLY A 24 -13.51 -0.09 -9.26
C GLY A 24 -13.35 -0.46 -7.78
N GLY A 25 -12.25 -1.13 -7.42
CA GLY A 25 -11.85 -1.34 -6.03
C GLY A 25 -11.32 -0.08 -5.34
N PRO A 26 -11.09 -0.12 -4.02
CA PRO A 26 -10.57 1.03 -3.29
C PRO A 26 -9.16 1.39 -3.75
N GLY A 27 -8.98 2.60 -4.28
CA GLY A 27 -7.66 3.18 -4.54
C GLY A 27 -6.97 3.67 -3.26
N LEU A 28 -5.76 4.23 -3.39
CA LEU A 28 -4.96 4.66 -2.24
C LEU A 28 -5.64 5.74 -1.39
N ALA A 29 -6.35 6.69 -2.02
CA ALA A 29 -7.09 7.72 -1.29
C ALA A 29 -8.21 7.12 -0.43
N ALA A 30 -8.98 6.18 -0.98
CA ALA A 30 -10.04 5.49 -0.24
C ALA A 30 -9.45 4.64 0.91
N CYS A 31 -8.35 3.92 0.66
CA CYS A 31 -7.65 3.17 1.70
C CYS A 31 -7.17 4.09 2.84
N ALA A 32 -6.62 5.26 2.50
CA ALA A 32 -6.19 6.25 3.48
C ALA A 32 -7.35 6.82 4.30
N GLU A 33 -8.50 7.10 3.68
CA GLU A 33 -9.71 7.53 4.40
C GLU A 33 -10.23 6.47 5.37
N LEU A 34 -10.22 5.19 4.98
CA LEU A 34 -10.58 4.09 5.88
C LEU A 34 -9.61 4.01 7.08
N ILE A 35 -8.31 4.15 6.85
CA ILE A 35 -7.31 4.20 7.93
C ILE A 35 -7.56 5.41 8.84
N ARG A 36 -7.82 6.61 8.30
CA ARG A 36 -8.15 7.80 9.10
C ARG A 36 -9.39 7.60 9.96
N ARG A 37 -10.41 6.94 9.39
CA ARG A 37 -11.69 6.72 10.05
C ARG A 37 -11.61 5.72 11.19
N TYR A 38 -10.87 4.63 11.01
CA TYR A 38 -10.91 3.49 11.92
C TYR A 38 -9.67 3.36 12.81
N SER A 39 -8.49 3.79 12.37
CA SER A 39 -7.27 3.64 13.17
C SER A 39 -7.29 4.54 14.41
N ALA A 40 -6.82 3.99 15.54
CA ALA A 40 -6.52 4.74 16.74
C ALA A 40 -5.25 5.60 16.61
N GLN A 41 -4.38 5.31 15.63
CA GLN A 41 -3.17 6.08 15.34
C GLN A 41 -3.03 6.37 13.82
N PRO A 42 -3.93 7.16 13.21
CA PRO A 42 -3.96 7.35 11.76
C PRO A 42 -2.65 7.82 11.15
N ALA A 43 -1.94 8.74 11.79
CA ALA A 43 -0.68 9.27 11.26
C ALA A 43 0.41 8.18 11.14
N VAL A 44 0.45 7.26 12.10
CA VAL A 44 1.39 6.13 12.11
C VAL A 44 1.02 5.14 11.01
N ASP A 45 -0.25 4.76 10.93
CA ASP A 45 -0.75 3.77 9.97
C ASP A 45 -0.70 4.29 8.53
N LEU A 46 -0.95 5.59 8.30
CA LEU A 46 -0.79 6.21 7.00
C LEU A 46 0.67 6.22 6.54
N ARG A 47 1.63 6.43 7.46
CA ARG A 47 3.06 6.27 7.15
C ARG A 47 3.38 4.82 6.78
N HIS A 48 2.79 3.85 7.49
CA HIS A 48 2.96 2.43 7.16
C HIS A 48 2.37 2.08 5.78
N LEU A 49 1.19 2.59 5.44
CA LEU A 49 0.59 2.45 4.10
C LEU A 49 1.55 2.94 3.01
N VAL A 50 2.09 4.16 3.14
CA VAL A 50 3.00 4.72 2.13
C VAL A 50 4.27 3.89 1.99
N ARG A 51 4.86 3.43 3.11
CA ARG A 51 6.03 2.56 3.06
C ARG A 51 5.70 1.22 2.39
N TRP A 52 4.52 0.66 2.64
CA TRP A 52 4.07 -0.58 1.99
C TRP A 52 3.87 -0.39 0.49
N VAL A 53 3.29 0.73 0.05
CA VAL A 53 3.14 1.06 -1.38
C VAL A 53 4.51 1.07 -2.07
N PHE A 54 5.48 1.81 -1.54
CA PHE A 54 6.82 1.88 -2.14
C PHE A 54 7.60 0.57 -2.05
N PHE A 55 7.44 -0.19 -0.97
CA PHE A 55 8.02 -1.52 -0.89
C PHE A 55 7.52 -2.40 -2.04
N ASN A 56 6.20 -2.53 -2.21
CA ASN A 56 5.60 -3.35 -3.27
C ASN A 56 6.01 -2.87 -4.67
N LEU A 57 6.05 -1.56 -4.88
CA LEU A 57 6.50 -0.98 -6.14
C LEU A 57 7.95 -1.40 -6.48
N TYR A 58 8.88 -1.28 -5.53
CA TYR A 58 10.30 -1.53 -5.78
C TYR A 58 10.66 -3.01 -5.82
N VAL A 59 9.97 -3.86 -5.06
CA VAL A 59 10.16 -5.32 -5.16
C VAL A 59 9.38 -5.94 -6.31
N GLY A 60 8.62 -5.15 -7.08
CA GLY A 60 7.86 -5.63 -8.24
C GLY A 60 6.65 -6.50 -7.87
N ASN A 61 6.00 -6.21 -6.73
CA ASN A 61 4.70 -6.77 -6.40
C ASN A 61 3.59 -5.97 -7.08
N ASN A 62 3.24 -6.38 -8.29
CA ASN A 62 2.14 -5.81 -9.07
C ASN A 62 0.75 -6.32 -8.64
N ASP A 63 0.67 -7.25 -7.68
CA ASP A 63 -0.59 -7.81 -7.19
C ASP A 63 -1.02 -7.22 -5.83
N SER A 64 -0.34 -6.15 -5.37
CA SER A 64 -0.58 -5.54 -4.07
C SER A 64 -1.88 -4.71 -4.05
N HIS A 65 -3.03 -5.35 -3.90
CA HIS A 65 -4.36 -4.72 -3.97
C HIS A 65 -4.99 -4.48 -2.59
N ALA A 66 -6.16 -3.82 -2.53
CA ALA A 66 -6.77 -3.40 -1.26
C ALA A 66 -7.11 -4.55 -0.28
N LYS A 67 -7.32 -5.79 -0.75
CA LYS A 67 -7.49 -6.98 0.13
C LYS A 67 -6.21 -7.39 0.85
N ASN A 68 -5.03 -6.94 0.41
CA ASN A 68 -3.75 -7.20 1.08
C ASN A 68 -3.47 -6.20 2.21
N LEU A 69 -4.41 -5.30 2.48
CA LEU A 69 -4.39 -4.39 3.62
C LEU A 69 -5.55 -4.74 4.53
N SER A 70 -5.26 -4.91 5.82
CA SER A 70 -6.26 -5.19 6.85
C SER A 70 -6.09 -4.28 8.05
N ILE A 71 -7.16 -4.13 8.80
CA ILE A 71 -7.19 -3.49 10.11
C ILE A 71 -7.75 -4.49 11.12
N TYR A 72 -7.17 -4.52 12.32
CA TYR A 72 -7.68 -5.34 13.44
C TYR A 72 -7.94 -4.50 14.69
N SER A 73 -8.65 -5.07 15.66
CA SER A 73 -8.83 -4.48 16.99
C SER A 73 -8.02 -5.26 18.02
N VAL A 74 -7.02 -4.62 18.62
CA VAL A 74 -6.16 -5.22 19.64
C VAL A 74 -6.66 -4.78 21.02
N PRO A 75 -6.97 -5.73 21.93
CA PRO A 75 -7.41 -5.41 23.29
C PRO A 75 -6.43 -4.46 23.99
N GLY A 76 -6.94 -3.30 24.44
CA GLY A 76 -6.15 -2.29 25.14
C GLY A 76 -5.28 -1.38 24.26
N GLN A 77 -5.18 -1.62 22.94
CA GLN A 77 -4.38 -0.79 22.02
C GLN A 77 -5.23 -0.09 20.94
N GLY A 78 -6.49 -0.51 20.80
CA GLY A 78 -7.41 0.04 19.82
C GLY A 78 -7.25 -0.59 18.44
N VAL A 79 -7.81 0.10 17.45
CA VAL A 79 -7.86 -0.36 16.07
C VAL A 79 -6.61 0.13 15.33
N THR A 80 -5.94 -0.73 14.57
CA THR A 80 -4.73 -0.34 13.81
C THR A 80 -4.52 -1.26 12.61
N LEU A 81 -3.73 -0.77 11.65
CA LEU A 81 -3.31 -1.54 10.48
C LEU A 81 -2.57 -2.81 10.92
N THR A 82 -2.89 -3.94 10.30
CA THR A 82 -2.24 -5.22 10.61
C THR A 82 -0.80 -5.24 10.09
N PRO A 83 0.05 -6.16 10.58
CA PRO A 83 1.24 -6.55 9.84
C PRO A 83 0.91 -6.88 8.38
N PHE A 84 1.82 -6.55 7.47
CA PHE A 84 1.64 -6.79 6.04
C PHE A 84 1.81 -8.26 5.69
N TYR A 85 1.04 -8.71 4.70
CA TYR A 85 1.02 -10.07 4.18
C TYR A 85 0.94 -10.04 2.66
N ASP A 86 1.11 -11.20 2.03
CA ASP A 86 1.05 -11.36 0.57
C ASP A 86 2.05 -10.45 -0.18
N LEU A 87 3.30 -10.50 0.29
CA LEU A 87 4.42 -9.74 -0.25
C LEU A 87 5.23 -10.65 -1.17
N MET A 88 5.01 -10.54 -2.48
CA MET A 88 5.66 -11.38 -3.49
C MET A 88 6.08 -10.57 -4.72
N CYS A 89 7.26 -10.86 -5.29
CA CYS A 89 7.68 -10.28 -6.56
C CYS A 89 6.91 -10.92 -7.73
N THR A 90 5.71 -10.42 -8.01
CA THR A 90 4.86 -10.98 -9.07
C THR A 90 5.38 -10.68 -10.47
N ARG A 91 6.22 -9.66 -10.63
CA ARG A 91 6.90 -9.32 -11.89
C ARG A 91 7.76 -10.47 -12.46
N LEU A 92 8.18 -11.44 -11.65
CA LEU A 92 8.96 -12.60 -12.13
C LEU A 92 8.12 -13.63 -12.91
N TYR A 93 6.79 -13.61 -12.76
CA TYR A 93 5.93 -14.64 -13.35
C TYR A 93 5.35 -14.18 -14.69
N PRO A 94 5.58 -14.93 -15.77
CA PRO A 94 5.00 -14.61 -17.08
C PRO A 94 3.48 -14.73 -17.05
N GLY A 95 2.79 -13.87 -17.81
CA GLY A 95 1.33 -13.86 -17.91
C GLY A 95 0.62 -13.03 -16.84
N LEU A 96 1.33 -12.52 -15.84
CA LEU A 96 0.78 -11.54 -14.89
C LEU A 96 0.91 -10.11 -15.44
N SER A 97 0.08 -9.20 -14.92
CA SER A 97 0.06 -7.81 -15.35
C SER A 97 1.38 -7.09 -15.02
N PRO A 98 1.94 -6.30 -15.95
CA PRO A 98 3.12 -5.48 -15.69
C PRO A 98 2.79 -4.17 -14.96
N GLU A 99 1.51 -3.81 -14.89
CA GLU A 99 0.99 -2.62 -14.22
C GLU A 99 0.97 -2.81 -12.69
N PHE A 100 1.27 -1.75 -11.96
CA PHE A 100 1.14 -1.73 -10.52
C PHE A 100 -0.34 -1.70 -10.12
N ALA A 101 -0.70 -2.40 -9.04
CA ALA A 101 -2.09 -2.56 -8.61
C ALA A 101 -2.79 -1.25 -8.21
N PHE A 102 -2.02 -0.25 -7.79
CA PHE A 102 -2.49 1.09 -7.44
C PHE A 102 -1.95 2.13 -8.42
N ALA A 103 -2.77 3.13 -8.73
CA ALA A 103 -2.29 4.31 -9.45
C ALA A 103 -1.50 5.22 -8.51
N ILE A 104 -0.31 5.64 -8.94
CA ILE A 104 0.49 6.69 -8.29
C ILE A 104 0.26 7.96 -9.08
N GLY A 105 -0.57 8.86 -8.56
CA GLY A 105 -0.91 10.10 -9.26
C GLY A 105 -1.54 9.91 -10.64
N GLY A 106 -2.20 8.76 -10.88
CA GLY A 106 -2.80 8.39 -12.17
C GLY A 106 -1.94 7.49 -13.06
N GLU A 107 -0.66 7.28 -12.75
CA GLU A 107 0.21 6.36 -13.49
C GLU A 107 0.31 5.00 -12.79
N VAL A 108 0.34 3.93 -13.58
CA VAL A 108 0.36 2.54 -13.12
C VAL A 108 1.62 1.79 -13.57
N ARG A 109 2.41 2.33 -14.51
CA ARG A 109 3.64 1.71 -15.01
C ARG A 109 4.82 2.12 -14.11
N PRO A 110 5.45 1.19 -13.35
CA PRO A 110 6.49 1.54 -12.37
C PRO A 110 7.68 2.35 -12.88
N GLY A 111 8.04 2.21 -14.16
CA GLY A 111 9.16 2.95 -14.79
C GLY A 111 8.80 4.36 -15.27
N GLU A 112 7.53 4.74 -15.20
CA GLU A 112 7.00 6.01 -15.74
C GLU A 112 6.47 6.93 -14.64
N MET A 113 6.58 6.51 -13.38
CA MET A 113 6.17 7.30 -12.22
C MET A 113 7.23 8.37 -11.90
N GLY A 114 6.89 9.63 -12.18
CA GLY A 114 7.72 10.81 -11.95
C GLY A 114 7.33 11.65 -10.72
N ALA A 115 8.01 12.79 -10.55
CA ALA A 115 7.82 13.68 -9.39
C ALA A 115 6.40 14.27 -9.32
N GLU A 116 5.80 14.57 -10.47
CA GLU A 116 4.42 15.03 -10.62
C GLU A 116 3.41 13.99 -10.11
N HIS A 117 3.63 12.72 -10.41
CA HIS A 117 2.82 11.60 -9.94
C HIS A 117 2.89 11.44 -8.42
N LEU A 118 4.11 11.53 -7.85
CA LEU A 118 4.30 11.52 -6.40
C LEU A 118 3.63 12.72 -5.72
N ALA A 119 3.67 13.91 -6.33
CA ALA A 119 3.02 15.10 -5.79
C ALA A 119 1.49 14.96 -5.76
N LEU A 120 0.90 14.38 -6.81
CA LEU A 120 -0.52 14.07 -6.86
C LEU A 120 -0.91 13.02 -5.80
N MET A 121 -0.15 11.94 -5.66
CA MET A 121 -0.35 10.95 -4.60
C MET A 121 -0.28 11.61 -3.22
N ALA A 122 0.69 12.50 -2.97
CA ALA A 122 0.80 13.21 -1.70
C ALA A 122 -0.44 14.07 -1.41
N SER A 123 -0.95 14.79 -2.41
CA SER A 123 -2.19 15.56 -2.29
C SER A 123 -3.40 14.67 -1.96
N GLN A 124 -3.58 13.56 -2.71
CA GLN A 124 -4.65 12.57 -2.48
C GLN A 124 -4.58 11.95 -1.08
N LEU A 125 -3.37 11.77 -0.56
CA LEU A 125 -3.12 11.24 0.78
C LEU A 125 -3.08 12.33 1.86
N GLY A 126 -3.35 13.60 1.56
CA GLY A 126 -3.27 14.68 2.55
C GLY A 126 -1.92 14.76 3.26
N MET A 127 -0.83 14.45 2.56
CA MET A 127 0.53 14.42 3.07
C MET A 127 1.38 15.51 2.44
N GLN A 128 2.44 15.92 3.15
CA GLN A 128 3.45 16.80 2.60
C GLN A 128 4.24 16.08 1.48
N PRO A 129 4.35 16.63 0.26
CA PRO A 129 5.06 15.99 -0.85
C PRO A 129 6.50 15.60 -0.51
N ARG A 130 7.20 16.45 0.26
CA ARG A 130 8.57 16.18 0.72
C ARG A 130 8.65 14.94 1.60
N PHE A 131 7.67 14.72 2.48
CA PHE A 131 7.62 13.56 3.36
C PHE A 131 7.40 12.27 2.55
N LEU A 132 6.45 12.29 1.61
CA LEU A 132 6.16 11.14 0.76
C LEU A 132 7.36 10.78 -0.13
N ALA A 133 8.00 11.79 -0.74
CA ALA A 133 9.23 11.60 -1.51
C ALA A 133 10.39 11.09 -0.65
N GLN A 134 10.46 11.46 0.62
CA GLN A 134 11.45 10.91 1.55
C GLN A 134 11.19 9.43 1.83
N GLN A 135 9.93 9.03 2.05
CA GLN A 135 9.60 7.60 2.25
C GLN A 135 9.91 6.75 1.01
N ALA A 136 9.69 7.29 -0.19
CA ALA A 136 10.09 6.66 -1.45
C ALA A 136 11.60 6.42 -1.50
N ARG A 137 12.40 7.48 -1.31
CA ARG A 137 13.88 7.40 -1.29
C ARG A 137 14.40 6.44 -0.23
N ASP A 138 13.93 6.58 1.01
CA ASP A 138 14.33 5.73 2.13
C ASP A 138 14.09 4.23 1.82
N MET A 139 13.00 3.91 1.12
CA MET A 139 12.71 2.53 0.74
C MET A 139 13.61 2.08 -0.42
N ALA A 140 13.77 2.90 -1.46
CA ALA A 140 14.63 2.60 -2.60
C ALA A 140 16.08 2.32 -2.17
N ASP A 141 16.61 3.11 -1.23
CA ASP A 141 17.97 2.96 -0.72
C ASP A 141 18.14 1.70 0.15
N ARG A 142 17.09 1.27 0.85
CA ARG A 142 17.15 0.15 1.81
C ARG A 142 16.88 -1.21 1.19
N VAL A 143 16.04 -1.29 0.16
CA VAL A 143 15.63 -2.57 -0.45
C VAL A 143 16.82 -3.39 -0.95
N PRO A 144 17.79 -2.85 -1.72
CA PRO A 144 18.91 -3.64 -2.23
C PRO A 144 19.74 -4.31 -1.13
N ALA A 145 20.15 -3.55 -0.11
CA ALA A 145 20.93 -4.09 1.01
C ALA A 145 20.13 -5.12 1.83
N ALA A 146 18.82 -4.92 1.98
CA ALA A 146 17.96 -5.87 2.67
C ALA A 146 17.82 -7.20 1.89
N ILE A 147 17.76 -7.15 0.55
CA ILE A 147 17.75 -8.36 -0.30
C ILE A 147 19.05 -9.14 -0.15
N GLU A 148 20.20 -8.46 -0.15
CA GLU A 148 21.50 -9.11 0.09
C GLU A 148 21.58 -9.78 1.45
N GLN A 149 20.99 -9.16 2.49
CA GLN A 149 20.95 -9.74 3.82
C GLN A 149 20.02 -10.95 3.91
N ALA A 150 18.87 -10.91 3.23
CA ALA A 150 17.86 -11.97 3.28
C ALA A 150 18.25 -13.23 2.49
N THR A 151 19.21 -13.13 1.58
CA THR A 151 19.69 -14.24 0.73
C THR A 151 20.98 -14.88 1.24
N ARG A 152 21.55 -14.37 2.33
CA ARG A 152 22.67 -14.98 3.07
C ARG A 152 22.15 -15.93 4.14
#